data_AF-A0A845HY34-F1
#
_entry.id   AF-A0A845HY34-F1
#
_cell.length_a   1.000
_cell.length_b   1.000
_cell.length_c   1.000
_cell.angle_alpha   90.00
_cell.angle_beta   90.00
_cell.angle_gamma   90.00
#
_symmetry.space_group_name_H-M   'P 1'
#
loop_
_entity.id
_entity.type
_entity.pdbx_description
1 polymer ?
#
loop_
_entity_poly.entity_id
_entity_poly.type
_entity_poly.pdbx_seq_one_letter_code
_entity_poly.pdbx_strand_id
1 'polypeptide(L)'
;MKTLSPELAAVAAAAYPLLNPAELATKAMCDQIAAATAHIKTVPRELRMERGAEAVAAVASLADMEAVRAKFWHDAPLPARMVACMAAGIKKERAGDNLNTFNCLERGRVHVALQKLCIQLTQIQRCMTGGAMPAGRAAGALDHGAGIAGLH
;
A
#
# COMPACT_ATOMS: atom_id res chain seq x y z
N MET A 1 -29.79 2.89 -13.71
CA MET A 1 -28.42 2.58 -13.25
C MET A 1 -27.58 2.27 -14.47
N LYS A 2 -26.55 3.07 -14.78
CA LYS A 2 -25.72 2.85 -15.98
C LYS A 2 -24.85 1.62 -15.74
N THR A 3 -25.01 0.59 -16.57
CA THR A 3 -24.16 -0.60 -16.58
C THR A 3 -22.73 -0.18 -16.92
N LEU A 4 -21.78 -0.55 -16.05
CA LEU A 4 -20.36 -0.37 -16.32
C LEU A 4 -20.00 -1.18 -17.56
N SER A 5 -19.18 -0.60 -18.46
CA SER A 5 -18.76 -1.28 -19.68
C SER A 5 -18.04 -2.60 -19.35
N PRO A 6 -18.17 -3.65 -20.18
CA PRO A 6 -17.54 -4.95 -19.95
C PRO A 6 -16.01 -4.87 -19.80
N GLU A 7 -15.39 -3.86 -20.43
CA GLU A 7 -13.96 -3.56 -20.30
C GLU A 7 -13.58 -3.12 -18.87
N LEU A 8 -14.43 -2.32 -18.21
CA LEU A 8 -14.23 -1.89 -16.83
C LEU A 8 -14.41 -3.05 -15.83
N ALA A 9 -15.32 -3.98 -16.12
CA ALA A 9 -15.47 -5.20 -15.33
C ALA A 9 -14.26 -6.14 -15.48
N ALA A 10 -13.69 -6.24 -16.67
CA ALA A 10 -12.48 -7.02 -16.93
C ALA A 10 -11.24 -6.43 -16.24
N VAL A 11 -11.10 -5.10 -16.22
CA VAL A 11 -10.02 -4.43 -15.47
C VAL A 11 -10.17 -4.63 -13.97
N ALA A 12 -11.39 -4.58 -13.43
CA ALA A 12 -11.65 -4.87 -12.02
C ALA A 12 -11.38 -6.34 -11.65
N ALA A 13 -11.63 -7.28 -12.57
CA ALA A 13 -11.31 -8.70 -12.40
C ALA A 13 -9.81 -8.99 -12.50
N ALA A 14 -9.09 -8.29 -13.38
CA ALA A 14 -7.63 -8.41 -13.54
C ALA A 14 -6.86 -7.68 -12.42
N ALA A 15 -7.45 -6.64 -11.83
CA ALA A 15 -6.97 -5.93 -10.66
C ALA A 15 -7.36 -6.63 -9.34
N TYR A 16 -7.45 -7.96 -9.35
CA TYR A 16 -7.40 -8.75 -8.12
C TYR A 16 -6.20 -8.27 -7.30
N PRO A 17 -6.34 -8.01 -5.99
CA PRO A 17 -5.37 -7.21 -5.26
C PRO A 17 -3.98 -7.84 -5.42
N LEU A 18 -3.06 -7.11 -6.06
CA LEU A 18 -1.63 -7.37 -6.00
C LEU A 18 -1.23 -7.15 -4.54
N LEU A 19 -1.33 -8.22 -3.76
CA LEU A 19 -1.04 -8.24 -2.34
C LEU A 19 0.41 -7.78 -2.16
N ASN A 20 0.62 -6.78 -1.32
CA ASN A 20 1.97 -6.39 -0.92
C ASN A 20 2.64 -7.55 -0.13
N PRO A 21 3.96 -7.52 0.13
CA PRO A 21 4.63 -8.62 0.81
C PRO A 21 4.02 -9.01 2.17
N ALA A 22 3.50 -8.04 2.93
CA ALA A 22 2.82 -8.30 4.19
C ALA A 22 1.44 -8.94 3.97
N GLU A 23 0.69 -8.50 2.96
CA GLU A 23 -0.60 -9.10 2.57
C GLU A 23 -0.43 -10.52 1.98
N LEU A 24 0.68 -10.79 1.27
CA LEU A 24 1.04 -12.13 0.79
C LEU A 24 1.38 -13.07 1.95
N ALA A 25 2.15 -12.58 2.94
CA ALA A 25 2.47 -13.34 4.14
C ALA A 25 1.21 -13.66 4.96
N THR A 26 0.33 -12.67 5.14
CA THR A 26 -0.96 -12.86 5.80
C THR A 26 -1.84 -13.83 5.03
N LYS A 27 -1.91 -13.73 3.69
CA LYS A 27 -2.66 -14.69 2.87
C LYS A 27 -2.12 -16.11 3.00
N ALA A 28 -0.80 -16.30 2.95
CA ALA A 28 -0.19 -17.62 3.12
C ALA A 28 -0.50 -18.21 4.51
N MET A 29 -0.51 -17.38 5.56
CA MET A 29 -0.91 -17.77 6.91
C MET A 29 -2.40 -18.17 6.95
N CYS A 30 -3.29 -17.39 6.31
CA CYS A 30 -4.70 -17.72 6.20
C CYS A 30 -4.95 -19.03 5.42
N ASP A 31 -4.19 -19.27 4.34
CA ASP A 31 -4.30 -20.49 3.53
C ASP A 31 -3.84 -21.72 4.33
N GLN A 32 -2.78 -21.60 5.14
CA GLN A 32 -2.33 -22.64 6.08
C GLN A 32 -3.39 -22.94 7.16
N ILE A 33 -4.03 -21.90 7.71
CA ILE A 33 -5.12 -22.04 8.68
C ILE A 33 -6.36 -22.68 8.03
N ALA A 34 -6.68 -22.33 6.78
CA ALA A 34 -7.77 -22.92 6.03
C ALA A 34 -7.53 -24.42 5.75
N ALA A 35 -6.30 -24.81 5.40
CA ALA A 35 -5.91 -26.20 5.23
C ALA A 35 -5.98 -26.99 6.56
N ALA A 36 -5.49 -26.41 7.66
CA ALA A 36 -5.61 -26.99 8.99
C ALA A 36 -7.09 -27.17 9.39
N THR A 37 -7.95 -26.22 9.05
CA THR A 37 -9.39 -26.26 9.30
C THR A 37 -10.10 -27.34 8.46
N ALA A 38 -9.69 -27.51 7.20
CA ALA A 38 -10.20 -28.59 6.35
C ALA A 38 -9.83 -29.97 6.91
N HIS A 39 -8.63 -30.11 7.47
CA HIS A 39 -8.21 -31.33 8.16
C HIS A 39 -8.98 -31.56 9.47
N ILE A 40 -9.27 -30.52 10.26
CA ILE A 40 -10.10 -30.63 11.46
C ILE A 40 -11.53 -31.12 11.14
N LYS A 41 -12.06 -30.80 9.95
CA LYS A 41 -13.38 -31.30 9.50
C LYS A 41 -13.41 -32.81 9.25
N THR A 42 -12.28 -33.46 8.97
CA THR A 42 -12.22 -34.92 8.75
C THR A 42 -12.17 -35.72 10.06
N VAL A 43 -11.94 -35.06 11.20
CA VAL A 43 -11.95 -35.66 12.53
C VAL A 43 -13.40 -35.92 13.00
N PRO A 44 -13.72 -36.98 13.77
CA PRO A 44 -15.08 -37.23 14.29
C PRO A 44 -15.68 -36.07 15.10
N ARG A 45 -17.00 -35.88 15.02
CA ARG A 45 -17.74 -34.72 15.56
C ARG A 45 -17.58 -34.54 17.08
N GLU A 46 -17.39 -35.64 17.81
CA GLU A 46 -17.19 -35.68 19.26
C GLU A 46 -15.88 -35.01 19.71
N LEU A 47 -14.86 -35.00 18.85
CA LEU A 47 -13.56 -34.33 19.08
C LEU A 47 -13.49 -32.90 18.52
N ARG A 48 -14.51 -32.46 17.76
CA ARG A 48 -14.55 -31.14 17.11
C ARG A 48 -15.04 -30.02 18.03
N MET A 49 -15.81 -30.33 19.07
CA MET A 49 -16.42 -29.31 19.93
C MET A 49 -15.41 -28.57 20.83
N GLU A 50 -14.28 -29.17 21.16
CA GLU A 50 -13.21 -28.52 21.94
C GLU A 50 -12.19 -27.75 21.09
N ARG A 51 -12.08 -28.02 19.78
CA ARG A 51 -11.06 -27.40 18.90
C ARG A 51 -11.62 -26.49 17.80
N GLY A 52 -12.93 -26.52 17.56
CA GLY A 52 -13.58 -25.80 16.46
C GLY A 52 -13.85 -24.32 16.72
N ALA A 53 -14.01 -23.90 17.98
CA ALA A 53 -14.38 -22.52 18.31
C ALA A 53 -13.21 -21.53 18.10
N GLU A 54 -11.97 -21.94 18.41
CA GLU A 54 -10.79 -21.09 18.24
C GLU A 54 -10.33 -21.00 16.77
N ALA A 55 -10.46 -22.09 15.99
CA ALA A 55 -10.08 -22.11 14.59
C ALA A 55 -11.03 -21.29 13.69
N VAL A 56 -12.32 -21.25 14.00
CA VAL A 56 -13.30 -20.43 13.27
C VAL A 56 -13.15 -18.93 13.59
N ALA A 57 -12.71 -18.58 14.80
CA ALA A 57 -12.37 -17.21 15.16
C ALA A 57 -11.04 -16.71 14.54
N ALA A 58 -10.17 -17.63 14.09
CA ALA A 58 -8.85 -17.31 13.52
C ALA A 58 -8.81 -17.28 11.98
N VAL A 59 -9.87 -17.73 11.30
CA VAL A 59 -9.97 -17.60 9.83
C VAL A 59 -10.28 -16.14 9.51
N ALA A 60 -9.26 -15.37 9.13
CA ALA A 60 -9.45 -13.99 8.68
C ALA A 60 -10.47 -13.97 7.54
N SER A 61 -11.66 -13.49 7.85
CA SER A 61 -12.71 -13.24 6.89
C SER A 61 -12.29 -12.10 5.96
N LEU A 62 -12.95 -11.96 4.81
CA LEU A 62 -12.77 -10.78 3.96
C LEU A 62 -13.03 -9.46 4.72
N ALA A 63 -13.89 -9.51 5.75
CA ALA A 63 -14.13 -8.38 6.64
C ALA A 63 -12.88 -8.02 7.47
N ASP A 64 -12.10 -9.01 7.90
CA ASP A 64 -10.86 -8.79 8.66
C ASP A 64 -9.77 -8.14 7.79
N MET A 65 -9.65 -8.57 6.53
CA MET A 65 -8.71 -7.92 5.60
C MET A 65 -9.09 -6.47 5.29
N GLU A 66 -10.38 -6.18 5.14
CA GLU A 66 -10.85 -4.81 4.94
C GLU A 66 -10.69 -3.94 6.19
N ALA A 67 -10.88 -4.51 7.38
CA ALA A 67 -10.61 -3.83 8.65
C ALA A 67 -9.12 -3.46 8.78
N VAL A 68 -8.21 -4.37 8.40
CA VAL A 68 -6.77 -4.14 8.38
C VAL A 68 -6.42 -3.00 7.40
N ARG A 69 -6.97 -3.01 6.19
CA ARG A 69 -6.75 -1.94 5.20
C ARG A 69 -7.26 -0.59 5.70
N ALA A 70 -8.45 -0.57 6.30
CA ALA A 70 -9.02 0.65 6.87
C ALA A 70 -8.16 1.21 8.01
N LYS A 71 -7.60 0.34 8.85
CA LYS A 71 -6.63 0.73 9.87
C LYS A 71 -5.37 1.36 9.26
N PHE A 72 -4.74 0.70 8.27
CA PHE A 72 -3.54 1.25 7.62
C PHE A 72 -3.79 2.60 6.94
N TRP A 73 -4.98 2.78 6.35
CA TRP A 73 -5.38 4.09 5.84
C TRP A 73 -5.42 5.15 6.94
N HIS A 74 -6.07 4.87 8.07
CA HIS A 74 -6.16 5.82 9.18
C HIS A 74 -4.80 6.13 9.82
N ASP A 75 -3.94 5.13 9.96
CA ASP A 75 -2.58 5.28 10.52
C ASP A 75 -1.68 6.13 9.61
N ALA A 76 -1.96 6.19 8.30
CA ALA A 76 -1.21 7.05 7.38
C ALA A 76 -1.45 8.54 7.69
N PRO A 77 -0.40 9.38 7.69
CA PRO A 77 -0.52 10.81 7.95
C PRO A 77 -1.56 11.47 7.03
N LEU A 78 -2.39 12.35 7.60
CA LEU A 78 -3.44 13.04 6.84
C LEU A 78 -2.92 13.74 5.56
N PRO A 79 -1.75 14.43 5.57
CA PRO A 79 -1.21 15.01 4.34
C PRO A 79 -0.94 13.97 3.24
N ALA A 80 -0.46 12.78 3.61
CA ALA A 80 -0.20 11.69 2.66
C ALA A 80 -1.50 11.16 2.05
N ARG A 81 -2.55 10.99 2.87
CA ARG A 81 -3.89 10.63 2.39
C ARG A 81 -4.50 11.70 1.47
N MET A 82 -4.30 12.98 1.79
CA MET A 82 -4.76 14.09 0.95
C MET A 82 -4.10 14.07 -0.42
N VAL A 83 -2.78 13.86 -0.47
CA VAL A 83 -2.03 13.69 -1.73
C VAL A 83 -2.54 12.48 -2.50
N ALA A 84 -2.82 11.36 -1.83
CA ALA A 84 -3.40 10.18 -2.47
C ALA A 84 -4.75 10.46 -3.14
N CYS A 85 -5.66 11.15 -2.45
CA CYS A 85 -6.94 11.57 -3.03
C CYS A 85 -6.75 12.53 -4.21
N MET A 86 -5.88 13.54 -4.05
CA MET A 86 -5.61 14.53 -5.10
C MET A 86 -4.97 13.91 -6.35
N ALA A 87 -4.04 12.96 -6.19
CA ALA A 87 -3.42 12.24 -7.29
C ALA A 87 -4.45 11.47 -8.13
N ALA A 88 -5.52 10.99 -7.48
CA ALA A 88 -6.63 10.31 -8.13
C ALA A 88 -7.67 11.27 -8.73
N GLY A 89 -7.53 12.59 -8.55
CA GLY A 89 -8.56 13.56 -8.92
C GLY A 89 -9.81 13.50 -8.03
N ILE A 90 -9.67 12.97 -6.81
CA ILE A 90 -10.70 12.94 -5.77
C ILE A 90 -10.52 14.19 -4.89
N LYS A 91 -11.62 14.74 -4.38
CA LYS A 91 -11.61 15.87 -3.43
C LYS A 91 -10.73 15.55 -2.23
N LYS A 92 -9.84 16.46 -1.84
CA LYS A 92 -8.87 16.26 -0.74
C LYS A 92 -9.54 16.01 0.61
N GLU A 93 -10.76 16.54 0.81
CA GLU A 93 -11.53 16.40 2.04
C GLU A 93 -11.90 14.93 2.31
N ARG A 94 -12.04 14.12 1.26
CA ARG A 94 -12.27 12.67 1.36
C ARG A 94 -11.15 11.93 2.09
N ALA A 95 -9.96 12.53 2.19
CA ALA A 95 -8.83 11.93 2.89
C ALA A 95 -9.12 11.67 4.38
N GLY A 96 -10.01 12.46 4.99
CA GLY A 96 -10.43 12.28 6.38
C GLY A 96 -11.42 11.13 6.59
N ASP A 97 -12.08 10.66 5.53
CA ASP A 97 -13.11 9.63 5.62
C ASP A 97 -12.49 8.25 5.92
N ASN A 98 -13.30 7.38 6.52
CA ASN A 98 -12.95 5.98 6.69
C ASN A 98 -12.84 5.30 5.32
N LEU A 99 -11.84 4.45 5.14
CA LEU A 99 -11.61 3.72 3.89
C LEU A 99 -12.83 2.90 3.43
N ASN A 100 -13.69 2.46 4.36
CA ASN A 100 -14.92 1.72 4.07
C ASN A 100 -15.98 2.56 3.33
N THR A 101 -15.87 3.89 3.31
CA THR A 101 -16.77 4.75 2.52
C THR A 101 -16.34 4.85 1.06
N PHE A 102 -15.12 4.41 0.73
CA PHE A 102 -14.62 4.41 -0.64
C PHE A 102 -15.12 3.16 -1.37
N ASN A 103 -15.69 3.36 -2.55
CA ASN A 103 -16.04 2.23 -3.39
C ASN A 103 -14.80 1.60 -4.03
N CYS A 104 -14.93 0.37 -4.56
CA CYS A 104 -13.82 -0.37 -5.16
C CYS A 104 -13.12 0.40 -6.30
N LEU A 105 -13.88 1.13 -7.13
CA LEU A 105 -13.33 1.89 -8.25
C LEU A 105 -12.50 3.10 -7.77
N GLU A 106 -12.97 3.81 -6.74
CA GLU A 106 -12.23 4.90 -6.12
C GLU A 106 -10.89 4.39 -5.55
N ARG A 107 -10.91 3.25 -4.86
CA ARG A 107 -9.70 2.65 -4.27
C ARG A 107 -8.72 2.18 -5.35
N GLY A 108 -9.22 1.55 -6.41
CA GLY A 108 -8.40 1.16 -7.57
C GLY A 108 -7.79 2.37 -8.29
N ARG A 109 -8.56 3.45 -8.47
CA ARG A 109 -8.08 4.69 -9.08
C ARG A 109 -6.98 5.35 -8.23
N VAL A 110 -7.17 5.41 -6.92
CA VAL A 110 -6.15 5.91 -5.97
C VAL A 110 -4.89 5.06 -6.04
N HIS A 111 -5.02 3.73 -6.06
CA HIS A 111 -3.88 2.82 -6.16
C HIS A 111 -3.04 3.07 -7.42
N VAL A 112 -3.68 3.08 -8.60
CA VAL A 112 -2.98 3.31 -9.88
C VAL A 112 -2.38 4.72 -9.95
N ALA A 113 -3.10 5.72 -9.47
CA ALA A 113 -2.61 7.10 -9.43
C ALA A 113 -1.38 7.24 -8.53
N LEU A 114 -1.38 6.61 -7.36
CA LEU A 114 -0.24 6.59 -6.44
C LEU A 114 0.98 5.89 -7.03
N GLN A 115 0.80 4.75 -7.71
CA GLN A 115 1.92 4.08 -8.37
C GLN A 115 2.59 4.97 -9.42
N LYS A 116 1.79 5.65 -10.26
CA LYS A 116 2.30 6.62 -11.23
C LYS A 116 3.00 7.80 -10.55
N LEU A 117 2.39 8.31 -9.47
CA LEU A 117 2.95 9.41 -8.70
C LEU A 117 4.32 9.04 -8.10
N CYS A 118 4.48 7.86 -7.51
CA CYS A 118 5.78 7.43 -6.95
C CYS A 118 6.90 7.43 -8.01
N ILE A 119 6.60 6.99 -9.23
CA ILE A 119 7.56 7.02 -10.35
C ILE A 119 7.91 8.47 -10.71
N GLN A 120 6.92 9.35 -10.81
CA GLN A 120 7.13 10.77 -11.14
C GLN A 120 7.86 11.53 -10.03
N LEU A 121 7.55 11.25 -8.78
CA LEU A 121 8.21 11.86 -7.62
C LEU A 121 9.69 11.56 -7.59
N THR A 122 10.11 10.38 -8.06
CA THR A 122 11.54 10.04 -8.19
C THR A 122 12.26 10.98 -9.18
N GLN A 123 11.59 11.34 -10.29
CA GLN A 123 12.15 12.30 -11.25
C GLN A 123 12.15 13.72 -10.68
N ILE A 124 11.04 14.14 -10.06
CA ILE A 124 10.92 15.46 -9.42
C ILE A 124 11.99 15.63 -8.34
N GLN A 125 12.23 14.60 -7.52
CA GLN A 125 13.27 14.62 -6.48
C GLN A 125 14.66 14.91 -7.05
N ARG A 126 14.99 14.39 -8.24
CA ARG A 126 16.24 14.70 -8.94
C ARG A 126 16.29 16.17 -9.35
N CYS A 127 15.20 16.72 -9.88
CA CYS A 127 15.11 18.15 -10.23
C CYS A 127 15.22 19.07 -9.01
N MET A 128 14.77 18.62 -7.84
CA MET A 128 14.86 19.34 -6.57
C MET A 128 16.23 19.21 -5.89
N THR A 129 17.15 18.43 -6.48
CA THR A 129 18.51 18.27 -5.96
C THR A 129 19.41 19.35 -6.58
N GLY A 130 19.96 20.23 -5.75
CA GLY A 130 20.80 21.36 -6.18
C GLY A 130 20.04 22.68 -6.25
N GLY A 131 20.76 23.76 -6.55
CA GLY A 131 20.21 25.11 -6.59
C GLY A 131 21.24 26.16 -6.18
N ALA A 132 20.94 27.43 -6.47
CA ALA A 132 21.76 28.54 -5.99
C ALA A 132 21.67 28.59 -4.45
N MET A 133 22.79 28.26 -3.79
CA MET A 133 22.91 28.51 -2.36
C MET A 133 22.87 30.02 -2.12
N PRO A 134 22.15 30.50 -1.08
CA PRO A 134 22.16 31.92 -0.76
C PRO A 134 23.61 32.39 -0.59
N ALA A 135 23.98 33.45 -1.29
CA ALA A 135 25.31 34.04 -1.19
C ALA A 135 25.54 34.49 0.26
N GLY A 136 26.34 33.73 1.01
CA GLY A 136 26.60 34.10 2.40
C GLY A 136 27.29 33.08 3.30
N ARG A 137 27.37 31.78 2.98
CA ARG A 137 27.99 30.84 3.94
C ARG A 137 28.79 29.63 3.44
N ALA A 138 28.90 29.37 2.13
CA ALA A 138 29.64 28.19 1.65
C ALA A 138 30.25 28.36 0.25
N ALA A 139 30.88 29.50 -0.03
CA ALA A 139 31.72 29.67 -1.23
C ALA A 139 33.23 29.50 -0.93
N GLY A 140 33.59 28.94 0.21
CA GLY A 140 34.97 28.70 0.61
C GLY A 140 35.11 27.38 1.36
N ALA A 141 36.20 26.67 1.07
CA ALA A 141 36.63 25.41 1.65
C ALA A 141 35.94 24.14 1.12
N LEU A 142 36.28 23.75 -0.12
CA LEU A 142 36.85 22.43 -0.37
C LEU A 142 37.84 22.56 -1.54
N ASP A 143 39.07 22.92 -1.19
CA ASP A 143 40.23 22.78 -2.04
C ASP A 143 40.63 21.30 -2.06
N HIS A 144 40.27 20.61 -3.14
CA HIS A 144 40.78 19.29 -3.49
C HIS A 144 41.44 19.37 -4.87
N GLY A 145 42.50 20.18 -4.96
CA GLY A 145 43.39 20.26 -6.12
C GLY A 145 44.84 20.02 -5.74
N ALA A 146 45.31 18.80 -5.99
CA ALA A 146 46.71 18.47 -6.32
C ALA A 146 47.78 18.58 -5.23
N GLY A 147 47.85 17.55 -4.38
CA GLY A 147 49.12 17.03 -3.92
C GLY A 147 49.69 16.01 -4.91
N ILE A 148 51.01 16.05 -5.11
CA ILE A 148 51.92 15.04 -5.68
C ILE A 148 52.13 15.05 -7.21
N ALA A 149 53.08 15.89 -7.66
CA ALA A 149 54.10 15.61 -8.68
C ALA A 149 55.12 16.78 -8.67
N GLY A 150 56.45 16.65 -8.60
CA GLY A 150 57.37 15.55 -8.36
C GLY A 150 58.70 16.18 -7.93
N LEU A 151 59.39 15.53 -6.99
CA LEU A 151 60.80 15.77 -6.68
C LEU A 151 61.63 15.16 -7.83
N HIS A 152 62.42 15.97 -8.52
CA HIS A 152 63.81 15.74 -8.96
C HIS A 152 64.25 16.82 -9.95
#